data_AF-A0A1F4N2U4-F1
#
_entry.id   AF-A0A1F4N2U4-F1
#
_cell.length_a   1.000
_cell.length_b   1.000
_cell.length_c   1.000
_cell.angle_alpha   90.00
_cell.angle_beta   90.00
_cell.angle_gamma   90.00
#
_symmetry.space_group_name_H-M   'P 1'
#
loop_
_entity.id
_entity.type
_entity.pdbx_description
1 polymer ?
#
loop_
_entity_poly.entity_id
_entity_poly.type
_entity_poly.pdbx_seq_one_letter_code
_entity_poly.pdbx_strand_id
1 'polypeptide(L)'
;MKSGLLAIASLSLLAGIGVVSVVHTKSAHAQGGSAAQPDIASLREEVETLKRLLPDQAHAVADVDYHFANLWFAAQNANWPLAEFYLNETRAHLNWAVRMRPVRKLASSGEIDLRPILQGVESSGLSDARASINKRDLKAFELAYRGTMLQCYGCHIASGKPYLRLRIPETPATRMIDLRGKAD
;
A
#
# COMPACT_ATOMS: atom_id res chain seq x y z
N MET A 1 -10.02 60.42 -20.88
CA MET A 1 -10.54 61.73 -21.32
C MET A 1 -11.98 61.54 -21.80
N LYS A 2 -12.88 62.40 -21.29
CA LYS A 2 -14.27 62.66 -21.73
C LYS A 2 -15.36 61.62 -21.44
N SER A 3 -15.88 61.72 -20.21
CA SER A 3 -17.27 62.07 -19.87
C SER A 3 -18.33 62.05 -20.97
N GLY A 4 -19.46 61.37 -20.70
CA GLY A 4 -20.77 61.61 -21.30
C GLY A 4 -21.85 61.51 -20.21
N LEU A 5 -22.64 62.57 -20.08
CA LEU A 5 -23.48 62.96 -18.97
C LEU A 5 -24.99 62.80 -19.34
N LEU A 6 -25.87 63.00 -18.36
CA LEU A 6 -27.35 63.19 -18.40
C LEU A 6 -28.24 61.94 -18.42
N ALA A 7 -29.44 61.93 -17.84
CA ALA A 7 -30.09 62.63 -16.72
C ALA A 7 -31.49 61.98 -16.56
N ILE A 8 -31.87 61.70 -15.32
CA ILE A 8 -33.20 61.81 -14.66
C ILE A 8 -34.47 61.67 -15.54
N ALA A 9 -35.33 60.69 -15.21
CA ALA A 9 -36.78 60.92 -14.99
C ALA A 9 -37.45 59.67 -14.40
N SER A 10 -38.03 59.84 -13.22
CA SER A 10 -38.90 58.92 -12.48
C SER A 10 -40.31 58.82 -13.09
N LEU A 11 -40.90 57.62 -13.09
CA LEU A 11 -42.36 57.48 -13.07
C LEU A 11 -42.80 56.14 -12.44
N SER A 12 -43.53 56.27 -11.34
CA SER A 12 -44.21 55.22 -10.59
C SER A 12 -45.43 54.68 -11.35
N LEU A 13 -45.74 53.37 -11.28
CA LEU A 13 -47.06 52.88 -10.86
C LEU A 13 -47.14 51.35 -10.69
N LEU A 14 -47.92 50.98 -9.68
CA LEU A 14 -48.30 49.63 -9.22
C LEU A 14 -49.00 48.78 -10.29
N ALA A 15 -48.84 47.45 -10.20
CA ALA A 15 -49.97 46.49 -10.22
C ALA A 15 -49.48 45.04 -10.09
N GLY A 16 -50.22 44.24 -9.32
CA GLY A 16 -50.42 42.82 -9.63
C GLY A 16 -49.80 41.79 -8.69
N ILE A 17 -50.47 41.57 -7.56
CA ILE A 17 -50.29 40.41 -6.69
C ILE A 17 -50.73 39.14 -7.45
N GLY A 18 -49.84 38.16 -7.55
CA GLY A 18 -50.15 36.79 -7.94
C GLY A 18 -49.44 35.82 -7.01
N VAL A 19 -50.06 35.48 -5.88
CA VAL A 19 -49.54 34.48 -4.93
C VAL A 19 -49.81 33.10 -5.53
N VAL A 20 -48.78 32.45 -6.07
CA VAL A 20 -48.80 31.02 -6.36
C VAL A 20 -48.47 30.30 -5.06
N SER A 21 -49.49 29.67 -4.46
CA SER A 21 -49.33 28.80 -3.29
C SER A 21 -48.52 27.56 -3.68
N VAL A 22 -47.21 27.58 -3.38
CA VAL A 22 -46.39 26.36 -3.40
C VAL A 22 -46.80 25.51 -2.20
N VAL A 23 -47.47 24.40 -2.48
CA VAL A 23 -47.73 23.33 -1.50
C VAL A 23 -46.37 22.73 -1.11
N HIS A 24 -45.78 23.23 -0.02
CA HIS A 24 -44.66 22.57 0.63
C HIS A 24 -45.18 21.30 1.31
N THR A 25 -45.00 20.15 0.65
CA THR A 25 -45.01 18.86 1.32
C THR A 25 -43.90 18.90 2.38
N LYS A 26 -44.30 18.96 3.66
CA LYS A 26 -43.39 18.72 4.77
C LYS A 26 -42.89 17.28 4.62
N SER A 27 -41.69 17.11 4.07
CA SER A 27 -40.93 15.88 4.25
C SER A 27 -40.79 15.67 5.75
N ALA A 28 -41.56 14.74 6.30
CA ALA A 28 -41.33 14.19 7.62
C ALA A 28 -39.95 13.52 7.58
N HIS A 29 -38.92 14.29 7.94
CA HIS A 29 -37.67 13.71 8.41
C HIS A 29 -38.03 12.98 9.70
N ALA A 30 -38.33 11.69 9.54
CA ALA A 30 -38.23 10.73 10.61
C ALA A 30 -36.92 11.00 11.34
N GLN A 31 -37.01 11.12 12.66
CA GLN A 31 -35.87 11.28 13.56
C GLN A 31 -34.92 10.10 13.36
N GLY A 32 -33.95 10.24 12.46
CA GLY A 32 -32.71 9.49 12.50
C GLY A 32 -31.93 10.04 13.69
N GLY A 33 -31.77 9.22 14.73
CA GLY A 33 -31.01 9.60 15.91
C GLY A 33 -29.69 10.25 15.51
N SER A 34 -29.42 11.43 16.07
CA SER A 34 -28.09 12.02 16.02
C SER A 34 -27.14 10.98 16.61
N ALA A 35 -26.41 10.26 15.75
CA ALA A 35 -25.28 9.47 16.20
C ALA A 35 -24.34 10.48 16.86
N ALA A 36 -24.27 10.45 18.20
CA ALA A 36 -23.36 11.28 18.95
C ALA A 36 -21.96 11.13 18.33
N GLN A 37 -21.34 12.24 17.95
CA GLN A 37 -19.98 12.18 17.44
C GLN A 37 -19.10 11.48 18.49
N PRO A 38 -18.32 10.45 18.10
CA PRO A 38 -17.46 9.76 19.04
C PRO A 38 -16.48 10.75 19.67
N ASP A 39 -16.39 10.76 21.00
CA ASP A 39 -15.43 11.60 21.70
C ASP A 39 -14.00 11.02 21.55
N ILE A 40 -12.99 11.84 21.87
CA ILE A 40 -11.57 11.47 21.70
C ILE A 40 -11.18 10.20 22.46
N ALA A 41 -11.76 9.94 23.64
CA ALA A 41 -11.48 8.74 24.41
C ALA A 41 -12.01 7.50 23.71
N SER A 42 -13.24 7.55 23.18
CA SER A 42 -13.81 6.45 22.39
C SER A 42 -12.98 6.13 21.14
N LEU A 43 -12.50 7.16 20.41
CA LEU A 43 -11.63 6.97 19.25
C LEU A 43 -10.27 6.37 19.64
N ARG A 44 -9.72 6.72 20.81
CA ARG A 44 -8.47 6.12 21.30
C ARG A 44 -8.65 4.64 21.64
N GLU A 45 -9.76 4.28 22.27
CA GLU A 45 -10.08 2.89 22.56
C GLU A 45 -10.28 2.06 21.29
N GLU A 46 -10.95 2.64 20.29
CA GLU A 46 -11.12 2.02 18.98
C GLU A 46 -9.76 1.81 18.29
N VAL A 47 -8.86 2.81 18.31
CA VAL A 47 -7.50 2.67 17.80
C VAL A 47 -6.71 1.57 18.51
N GLU A 48 -6.79 1.47 19.84
CA GLU A 48 -6.13 0.40 20.58
C GLU A 48 -6.75 -0.97 20.27
N THR A 49 -8.06 -1.02 20.00
CA THR A 49 -8.74 -2.24 19.55
C THR A 49 -8.27 -2.64 18.16
N LEU A 50 -8.24 -1.72 17.21
CA LEU A 50 -7.74 -1.98 15.85
C LEU A 50 -6.29 -2.45 15.86
N LYS A 51 -5.41 -1.83 16.67
CA LYS A 51 -4.01 -2.27 16.83
C LYS A 51 -3.88 -3.73 17.28
N ARG A 52 -4.80 -4.23 18.11
CA ARG A 52 -4.83 -5.63 18.56
C ARG A 52 -5.35 -6.59 17.49
N LEU A 53 -6.14 -6.11 16.54
CA LEU A 53 -6.72 -6.90 15.46
C LEU A 53 -5.83 -6.96 14.21
N LEU A 54 -4.90 -6.01 14.06
CA LEU A 54 -3.99 -6.00 12.92
C LEU A 54 -3.11 -7.26 12.90
N PRO A 55 -2.86 -7.83 11.72
CA PRO A 55 -1.90 -8.91 11.59
C PRO A 55 -0.52 -8.44 12.05
N ASP A 56 0.28 -9.37 12.55
CA ASP A 56 1.64 -9.06 12.94
C ASP A 56 2.59 -9.01 11.73
N GLN A 57 3.84 -8.61 11.96
CA GLN A 57 4.83 -8.57 10.89
C GLN A 57 5.11 -9.95 10.28
N ALA A 58 4.88 -11.06 11.00
CA ALA A 58 5.14 -12.39 10.46
C ALA A 58 4.18 -12.71 9.31
N HIS A 59 2.93 -12.24 9.38
CA HIS A 59 1.98 -12.37 8.28
C HIS A 59 2.46 -11.65 7.02
N ALA A 60 2.82 -10.37 7.11
CA ALA A 60 3.33 -9.63 5.95
C ALA A 60 4.62 -10.23 5.38
N VAL A 61 5.49 -10.81 6.22
CA VAL A 61 6.71 -11.49 5.75
C VAL A 61 6.41 -12.85 5.12
N ALA A 62 5.32 -13.53 5.49
CA ALA A 62 4.86 -14.72 4.79
C ALA A 62 4.40 -14.38 3.36
N ASP A 63 3.76 -13.23 3.16
CA ASP A 63 3.41 -12.76 1.82
C ASP A 63 4.66 -12.41 1.00
N VAL A 64 5.68 -11.80 1.63
CA VAL A 64 6.99 -11.60 0.99
C VAL A 64 7.57 -12.92 0.51
N ASP A 65 7.55 -13.97 1.34
CA ASP A 65 8.02 -15.32 0.95
C ASP A 65 7.24 -15.85 -0.24
N TYR A 66 5.90 -15.79 -0.20
CA TYR A 66 5.04 -16.23 -1.30
C TYR A 66 5.36 -15.52 -2.62
N HIS A 67 5.41 -14.18 -2.62
CA HIS A 67 5.65 -13.41 -3.83
C HIS A 67 7.08 -13.58 -4.34
N PHE A 68 8.07 -13.55 -3.45
CA PHE A 68 9.47 -13.68 -3.83
C PHE A 68 9.82 -15.11 -4.28
N ALA A 69 9.17 -16.14 -3.75
CA ALA A 69 9.30 -17.50 -4.24
C ALA A 69 8.72 -17.66 -5.66
N ASN A 70 7.53 -17.12 -5.91
CA ASN A 70 6.91 -17.19 -7.24
C ASN A 70 7.62 -16.31 -8.28
N LEU A 71 8.24 -15.20 -7.86
CA LEU A 71 9.10 -14.36 -8.70
C LEU A 71 10.20 -15.18 -9.39
N TRP A 72 10.87 -16.07 -8.64
CA TRP A 72 11.92 -16.94 -9.19
C TRP A 72 11.41 -17.71 -10.41
N PHE A 73 10.29 -18.42 -10.26
CA PHE A 73 9.74 -19.24 -11.33
C PHE A 73 9.16 -18.41 -12.48
N ALA A 74 8.55 -17.26 -12.21
CA ALA A 74 8.07 -16.37 -13.28
C ALA A 74 9.23 -15.92 -14.17
N ALA A 75 10.37 -15.55 -13.58
CA ALA A 75 11.57 -15.19 -14.33
C ALA A 75 12.22 -16.40 -15.03
N GLN A 76 12.34 -17.56 -14.38
CA GLN A 76 12.87 -18.78 -15.02
C GLN A 76 12.06 -19.17 -16.27
N ASN A 77 10.76 -18.90 -16.29
CA ASN A 77 9.89 -19.16 -17.44
C ASN A 77 9.82 -17.98 -18.44
N ALA A 78 10.66 -16.95 -18.26
CA ALA A 78 10.65 -15.73 -19.06
C ALA A 78 9.27 -15.04 -19.12
N ASN A 79 8.46 -15.21 -18.07
CA ASN A 79 7.20 -14.53 -17.89
C ASN A 79 7.42 -13.18 -17.20
N TRP A 80 8.01 -12.25 -17.95
CA TRP A 80 8.50 -10.97 -17.43
C TRP A 80 7.40 -10.09 -16.81
N PRO A 81 6.18 -9.97 -17.37
CA PRO A 81 5.11 -9.21 -16.71
C PRO A 81 4.75 -9.80 -15.34
N LEU A 82 4.69 -11.12 -15.23
CA LEU A 82 4.40 -11.79 -13.97
C LEU A 82 5.56 -11.67 -12.97
N ALA A 83 6.81 -11.72 -13.44
CA ALA A 83 7.98 -11.45 -12.62
C ALA A 83 7.95 -10.00 -12.09
N GLU A 84 7.63 -9.03 -12.94
CA GLU A 84 7.46 -7.63 -12.55
C GLU A 84 6.38 -7.46 -11.48
N PHE A 85 5.23 -8.13 -11.64
CA PHE A 85 4.15 -8.19 -10.65
C PHE A 85 4.66 -8.73 -9.31
N TYR A 86 5.26 -9.92 -9.28
CA TYR A 86 5.73 -10.52 -8.03
C TYR A 86 6.84 -9.73 -7.35
N LEU A 87 7.71 -9.06 -8.11
CA LEU A 87 8.71 -8.16 -7.54
C LEU A 87 8.07 -6.90 -6.93
N ASN A 88 7.00 -6.36 -7.54
CA ASN A 88 6.24 -5.24 -6.98
C ASN A 88 5.55 -5.64 -5.67
N GLU A 89 4.90 -6.80 -5.65
CA GLU A 89 4.24 -7.32 -4.45
C GLU A 89 5.25 -7.61 -3.33
N THR A 90 6.41 -8.19 -3.65
CA THR A 90 7.51 -8.39 -2.69
C THR A 90 7.88 -7.05 -2.03
N ARG A 91 8.11 -6.00 -2.83
CA ARG A 91 8.45 -4.67 -2.33
C ARG A 91 7.33 -4.08 -1.47
N ALA A 92 6.08 -4.17 -1.91
CA ALA A 92 4.94 -3.64 -1.18
C ALA A 92 4.79 -4.29 0.21
N HIS A 93 4.95 -5.61 0.30
CA HIS A 93 4.82 -6.35 1.55
C HIS A 93 6.01 -6.17 2.48
N LEU A 94 7.24 -5.99 1.97
CA LEU A 94 8.38 -5.55 2.77
C LEU A 94 8.14 -4.17 3.41
N ASN A 95 7.62 -3.23 2.62
CA ASN A 95 7.25 -1.90 3.14
C ASN A 95 6.11 -1.97 4.15
N TRP A 96 5.12 -2.84 3.94
CA TRP A 96 4.06 -3.07 4.92
C TRP A 96 4.61 -3.64 6.23
N ALA A 97 5.46 -4.66 6.16
CA ALA A 97 6.12 -5.27 7.31
C ALA A 97 6.88 -4.24 8.16
N VAL A 98 7.69 -3.38 7.53
CA VAL A 98 8.46 -2.35 8.23
C VAL A 98 7.55 -1.22 8.74
N ARG A 99 6.48 -0.85 8.03
CA ARG A 99 5.51 0.14 8.54
C ARG A 99 4.78 -0.33 9.79
N MET A 100 4.40 -1.61 9.87
CA MET A 100 3.76 -2.18 11.07
C MET A 100 4.67 -2.15 12.28
N ARG A 101 5.98 -2.41 12.09
CA ARG A 101 6.96 -2.41 13.17
C ARG A 101 8.33 -1.93 12.68
N PRO A 102 8.55 -0.62 12.63
CA PRO A 102 9.80 -0.06 12.10
C PRO A 102 10.97 -0.30 13.04
N VAL A 103 10.72 -0.31 14.36
CA VAL A 103 11.72 -0.59 15.39
C VAL A 103 11.40 -1.90 16.09
N ARG A 104 12.37 -2.82 16.14
CA ARG A 104 12.24 -4.11 16.82
C ARG A 104 13.09 -4.16 18.07
N LYS A 105 12.48 -4.65 19.15
CA LYS A 105 13.19 -5.02 20.39
C LYS A 105 13.89 -6.36 20.17
N LEU A 106 15.16 -6.43 20.54
CA LEU A 106 15.98 -7.64 20.45
C LEU A 106 15.96 -8.39 21.77
N ALA A 107 16.11 -9.71 21.71
CA ALA A 107 16.18 -10.55 22.91
C ALA A 107 17.43 -10.26 23.76
N SER A 108 18.53 -9.84 23.13
CA SER A 108 19.83 -9.57 23.74
C SER A 108 19.95 -8.20 24.43
N SER A 109 18.82 -7.55 24.76
CA SER A 109 18.71 -6.11 25.05
C SER A 109 19.07 -5.21 23.86
N GLY A 110 18.36 -4.09 23.72
CA GLY A 110 18.52 -3.15 22.59
C GLY A 110 17.38 -3.20 21.56
N GLU A 111 17.44 -2.26 20.62
CA GLU A 111 16.47 -2.11 19.54
C GLU A 111 17.17 -1.92 18.20
N ILE A 112 16.49 -2.28 17.12
CA ILE A 112 16.97 -2.08 15.75
C ILE A 112 15.92 -1.37 14.91
N ASP A 113 16.32 -0.33 14.20
CA ASP A 113 15.51 0.32 13.17
C ASP A 113 15.67 -0.42 11.84
N LEU A 114 14.56 -0.94 11.33
CA LEU A 114 14.52 -1.71 10.09
C LEU A 114 14.47 -0.83 8.83
N ARG A 115 14.14 0.46 8.95
CA ARG A 115 13.97 1.34 7.78
C ARG A 115 15.25 1.48 6.95
N PRO A 116 16.45 1.70 7.55
CA PRO A 116 17.68 1.76 6.77
C PRO A 116 18.03 0.42 6.12
N ILE A 117 17.72 -0.71 6.77
CA ILE A 117 17.97 -2.05 6.22
C ILE A 117 17.07 -2.29 5.01
N LEU A 118 15.77 -1.96 5.12
CA LEU A 118 14.84 -2.03 4.01
C LEU A 118 15.28 -1.14 2.86
N GLN A 119 15.69 0.10 3.14
CA GLN A 119 16.19 1.01 2.11
C GLN A 119 17.37 0.40 1.34
N GLY A 120 18.28 -0.29 2.03
CA GLY A 120 19.38 -1.02 1.40
C GLY A 120 18.91 -2.17 0.51
N VAL A 121 17.95 -2.97 0.97
CA VAL A 121 17.33 -4.05 0.18
C VAL A 121 16.67 -3.49 -1.10
N GLU A 122 15.96 -2.36 -0.97
CA GLU A 122 15.28 -1.72 -2.09
C GLU A 122 16.23 -1.08 -3.10
N SER A 123 17.24 -0.32 -2.63
CA SER A 123 18.13 0.42 -3.51
C SER A 123 19.19 -0.42 -4.20
N SER A 124 19.37 -1.68 -3.77
CA SER A 124 20.31 -2.62 -4.38
C SER A 124 19.59 -3.88 -4.88
N GLY A 125 19.35 -4.88 -4.05
CA GLY A 125 18.82 -6.19 -4.49
C GLY A 125 17.56 -6.11 -5.33
N LEU A 126 16.53 -5.40 -4.85
CA LEU A 126 15.27 -5.27 -5.60
C LEU A 126 15.41 -4.37 -6.84
N SER A 127 16.27 -3.35 -6.78
CA SER A 127 16.57 -2.48 -7.93
C SER A 127 17.29 -3.26 -9.04
N ASP A 128 18.27 -4.09 -8.70
CA ASP A 128 19.02 -4.93 -9.64
C ASP A 128 18.10 -6.03 -10.24
N ALA A 129 17.23 -6.61 -9.43
CA ALA A 129 16.21 -7.55 -9.90
C ALA A 129 15.23 -6.86 -10.87
N ARG A 130 14.81 -5.62 -10.59
CA ARG A 130 13.96 -4.84 -11.50
C ARG A 130 14.68 -4.55 -12.81
N ALA A 131 15.93 -4.11 -12.75
CA ALA A 131 16.72 -3.79 -13.93
C ALA A 131 16.93 -5.00 -14.84
N SER A 132 17.16 -6.19 -14.26
CA SER A 132 17.30 -7.44 -15.01
C SER A 132 15.98 -7.93 -15.61
N ILE A 133 14.85 -7.83 -14.89
CA ILE A 133 13.51 -8.11 -15.43
C ILE A 133 13.20 -7.19 -16.63
N ASN A 134 13.47 -5.88 -16.50
CA ASN A 134 13.23 -4.91 -17.57
C ASN A 134 14.08 -5.20 -18.82
N LYS A 135 15.32 -5.66 -18.62
CA LYS A 135 16.23 -6.09 -19.69
C LYS A 135 15.94 -7.51 -20.20
N ARG A 136 15.04 -8.25 -19.54
CA ARG A 136 14.76 -9.66 -19.80
C ARG A 136 16.01 -10.55 -19.74
N ASP A 137 16.94 -10.19 -18.86
CA ASP A 137 18.22 -10.86 -18.68
C ASP A 137 18.13 -11.86 -17.53
N LEU A 138 17.91 -13.13 -17.87
CA LEU A 138 17.76 -14.19 -16.89
C LEU A 138 19.00 -14.38 -16.02
N LYS A 139 20.20 -14.27 -16.60
CA LYS A 139 21.45 -14.49 -15.86
C LYS A 139 21.70 -13.36 -14.86
N ALA A 140 21.46 -12.12 -15.26
CA ALA A 140 21.51 -10.98 -14.36
C ALA A 140 20.44 -11.07 -13.27
N PHE A 141 19.23 -11.55 -13.62
CA PHE A 141 18.16 -11.77 -12.66
C PHE A 141 18.54 -12.82 -11.60
N GLU A 142 19.06 -13.98 -11.99
CA GLU A 142 19.44 -15.03 -11.04
C GLU A 142 20.51 -14.54 -10.05
N LEU A 143 21.47 -13.73 -10.52
CA LEU A 143 22.48 -13.10 -9.67
C LEU A 143 21.83 -12.10 -8.70
N ALA A 144 20.97 -11.22 -9.19
CA ALA A 144 20.28 -10.22 -8.37
C ALA A 144 19.32 -10.86 -7.34
N TYR A 145 18.63 -11.94 -7.73
CA TYR A 145 17.76 -12.71 -6.84
C TYR A 145 18.54 -13.29 -5.66
N ARG A 146 19.67 -13.97 -5.94
CA ARG A 146 20.56 -14.52 -4.90
C ARG A 146 21.16 -13.42 -4.02
N GLY A 147 21.55 -12.30 -4.60
CA GLY A 147 22.02 -11.13 -3.85
C GLY A 147 20.95 -10.59 -2.90
N THR A 148 19.70 -10.47 -3.39
CA THR A 148 18.56 -10.05 -2.58
C THR A 148 18.29 -11.03 -1.43
N MET A 149 18.36 -12.34 -1.66
CA MET A 149 18.23 -13.34 -0.59
C MET A 149 19.26 -13.15 0.53
N LEU A 150 20.52 -12.84 0.19
CA LEU A 150 21.55 -12.56 1.20
C LEU A 150 21.18 -11.33 2.04
N GLN A 151 20.60 -10.30 1.42
CA GLN A 151 20.15 -9.10 2.13
C GLN A 151 18.91 -9.36 2.99
N CYS A 152 17.94 -10.13 2.49
CA CYS A 152 16.79 -10.60 3.27
C CYS A 152 17.26 -11.37 4.52
N TYR A 153 18.22 -12.28 4.36
CA TYR A 153 18.79 -13.02 5.48
C TYR A 153 19.56 -12.12 6.45
N GLY A 154 20.27 -11.10 5.95
CA GLY A 154 20.89 -10.06 6.78
C GLY A 154 19.87 -9.33 7.67
N CYS A 155 18.71 -8.95 7.13
CA CYS A 155 17.61 -8.37 7.91
C CYS A 155 17.08 -9.34 8.99
N HIS A 156 16.95 -10.64 8.66
CA HIS A 156 16.53 -11.66 9.63
C HIS A 156 17.55 -11.83 10.76
N ILE A 157 18.86 -11.89 10.45
CA ILE A 157 19.92 -11.94 11.48
C ILE A 157 19.85 -10.70 12.37
N ALA A 158 19.79 -9.52 11.78
CA ALA A 158 19.75 -8.25 12.50
C ALA A 158 18.49 -8.14 13.39
N SER A 159 17.39 -8.79 12.99
CA SER A 159 16.15 -8.92 13.76
C SER A 159 16.19 -10.05 14.81
N GLY A 160 17.32 -10.69 15.05
CA GLY A 160 17.48 -11.79 16.00
C GLY A 160 16.85 -13.12 15.56
N LYS A 161 16.73 -13.35 14.25
CA LYS A 161 16.10 -14.54 13.65
C LYS A 161 17.03 -15.31 12.71
N PRO A 162 18.25 -15.71 13.15
CA PRO A 162 19.23 -16.39 12.30
C PRO A 162 18.79 -17.79 11.83
N TYR A 163 17.75 -18.37 12.43
CA TYR A 163 17.17 -19.65 12.04
C TYR A 163 16.32 -19.57 10.76
N LEU A 164 15.93 -18.37 10.31
CA LEU A 164 15.21 -18.15 9.05
C LEU A 164 16.19 -18.11 7.87
N ARG A 165 16.81 -19.26 7.59
CA ARG A 165 17.75 -19.40 6.46
C ARG A 165 16.99 -19.57 5.15
N LEU A 166 17.33 -18.76 4.16
CA LEU A 166 16.70 -18.79 2.86
C LEU A 166 17.42 -19.77 1.93
N ARG A 167 16.66 -20.43 1.06
CA ARG A 167 17.16 -21.28 -0.04
C ARG A 167 16.37 -20.99 -1.30
N ILE A 168 16.97 -21.25 -2.47
CA ILE A 168 16.25 -21.14 -3.74
C ILE A 168 15.09 -22.15 -3.71
N PRO A 169 13.85 -21.74 -4.01
CA PRO A 169 12.73 -22.66 -4.01
C PRO A 169 12.87 -23.68 -5.14
N GLU A 170 12.57 -24.94 -4.84
CA GLU A 170 12.57 -26.05 -5.82
C GLU A 170 11.20 -26.24 -6.48
N THR A 171 10.14 -25.73 -5.84
CA THR A 171 8.76 -25.76 -6.35
C THR A 171 8.05 -24.42 -6.08
N PRO A 172 7.10 -24.01 -6.93
CA PRO A 172 6.26 -22.83 -6.69
C PRO A 172 5.52 -22.88 -5.35
N ALA A 173 5.26 -21.69 -4.76
CA ALA A 173 4.52 -21.57 -3.50
C ALA A 173 3.03 -21.93 -3.66
N THR A 174 2.49 -21.83 -4.88
CA THR A 174 1.15 -22.28 -5.25
C THR A 174 1.16 -22.94 -6.62
N ARG A 175 0.16 -23.78 -6.90
CA ARG A 175 -0.06 -24.41 -8.22
C ARG A 175 -1.26 -23.84 -8.97
N MET A 176 -1.97 -22.87 -8.40
CA MET A 176 -3.18 -22.31 -9.00
C MET A 176 -2.87 -21.37 -10.17
N ILE A 177 -1.77 -20.62 -10.09
CA ILE A 177 -1.36 -19.67 -11.12
C ILE A 177 -0.39 -20.38 -12.08
N ASP A 178 -0.66 -20.33 -13.39
CA ASP A 178 0.31 -20.80 -14.38
C ASP A 178 1.46 -19.79 -14.51
N LEU A 179 2.62 -20.14 -13.95
CA LEU A 179 3.81 -19.29 -13.97
C LEU A 179 4.49 -19.25 -15.35
N ARG A 180 4.07 -20.11 -16.29
CA ARG A 180 4.63 -20.21 -17.65
C ARG A 180 3.85 -19.39 -18.67
N GLY A 181 2.55 -19.22 -18.46
CA GLY A 181 1.66 -18.54 -19.40
C GLY A 181 2.09 -17.10 -19.62
N LYS A 182 2.50 -16.76 -20.84
CA LYS A 182 2.84 -15.38 -21.20
C LYS A 182 1.53 -14.61 -21.35
N ALA A 183 1.49 -13.37 -20.86
CA ALA A 183 0.40 -12.47 -21.21
C ALA A 183 0.52 -12.15 -22.71
N ASP A 184 -0.55 -12.43 -23.45
CA ASP A 184 -0.68 -12.19 -24.88
C ASP A 184 -0.59 -10.69 -25.24
#